data_AF-A0A7I7RNI9-F1
#
_entry.id   AF-A0A7I7RNI9-F1
#
_cell.length_a   1.000
_cell.length_b   1.000
_cell.length_c   1.000
_cell.angle_alpha   90.00
_cell.angle_beta   90.00
_cell.angle_gamma   90.00
#
_symmetry.space_group_name_H-M   'P 1'
#
loop_
_entity.id
_entity.type
_entity.pdbx_description
1 polymer ?
#
loop_
_entity_poly.entity_id
_entity_poly.type
_entity_poly.pdbx_seq_one_letter_code
_entity_poly.pdbx_strand_id
1 'polypeptide(L)'
;MAALVAVLILCTAGLAAVSTHIRCVDAAREAARLTARGDDGGDVARNLAPEGAAVLIRRDGDFVVATVTARSAMLPGLTVEAKAVAAVEPALR
;
A
#
# COMPACT_ATOMS: atom_id res chain seq x y z
N MET A 1 14.80 -32.78 -10.35
CA MET A 1 14.55 -32.21 -9.00
C MET A 1 14.91 -30.73 -8.92
N ALA A 2 16.14 -30.33 -9.26
CA ALA A 2 16.57 -28.91 -9.19
C ALA A 2 15.63 -27.92 -9.92
N ALA A 3 15.16 -28.28 -11.12
CA ALA A 3 14.22 -27.44 -11.89
C ALA A 3 12.89 -27.20 -11.15
N LEU A 4 12.30 -28.23 -10.55
CA LEU A 4 11.03 -28.09 -9.80
C LEU A 4 11.21 -27.22 -8.55
N VAL A 5 12.33 -27.39 -7.84
CA VAL A 5 12.68 -26.57 -6.68
C VAL A 5 12.83 -25.11 -7.09
N ALA A 6 13.52 -24.83 -8.20
CA ALA A 6 13.68 -23.48 -8.72
C ALA A 6 12.34 -22.84 -9.10
N VAL A 7 11.44 -23.59 -9.76
CA VAL A 7 10.09 -23.10 -10.12
C VAL A 7 9.27 -22.81 -8.85
N LEU A 8 9.31 -23.68 -7.85
CA LEU A 8 8.63 -23.46 -6.57
C LEU A 8 9.11 -22.18 -5.87
N ILE A 9 10.42 -21.96 -5.80
CA ILE A 9 11.00 -20.74 -5.21
C ILE A 9 10.53 -19.50 -5.98
N LEU A 10 10.49 -19.56 -7.32
CA LEU A 10 10.02 -18.44 -8.14
C LEU A 10 8.53 -18.15 -7.89
N CYS A 11 7.69 -19.19 -7.81
CA CYS A 11 6.27 -19.04 -7.53
C CYS A 11 6.03 -18.44 -6.14
N THR A 12 6.72 -18.90 -5.11
CA THR A 12 6.54 -18.37 -3.75
C THR A 12 7.05 -16.94 -3.63
N ALA A 13 8.17 -16.60 -4.27
CA ALA A 13 8.65 -15.22 -4.36
C ALA A 13 7.65 -14.30 -5.06
N GLY A 14 7.05 -14.76 -6.17
CA GLY A 14 5.99 -14.04 -6.88
C GLY A 14 4.75 -13.80 -6.01
N LEU A 15 4.26 -14.84 -5.34
CA LEU A 15 3.10 -14.74 -4.43
C LEU A 15 3.36 -13.80 -3.25
N ALA A 16 4.59 -13.83 -2.70
CA ALA A 16 4.99 -12.90 -1.65
C ALA A 16 4.98 -11.44 -2.16
N ALA A 17 5.52 -11.19 -3.35
CA ALA A 17 5.50 -9.86 -3.96
C ALA A 17 4.08 -9.35 -4.22
N VAL A 18 3.19 -10.20 -4.75
CA VAL A 18 1.76 -9.86 -4.96
C VAL A 18 1.09 -9.56 -3.62
N SER A 19 1.36 -10.36 -2.59
CA SER A 19 0.80 -10.13 -1.25
C SER A 19 1.24 -8.79 -0.65
N THR A 20 2.51 -8.41 -0.82
CA THR A 20 3.01 -7.07 -0.43
C THR A 20 2.28 -5.97 -1.20
N HIS A 21 2.07 -6.14 -2.50
CA HIS A 21 1.37 -5.15 -3.32
C HIS A 21 -0.10 -4.97 -2.89
N ILE A 22 -0.82 -6.07 -2.66
CA ILE A 22 -2.21 -6.02 -2.18
C ILE A 22 -2.31 -5.24 -0.86
N ARG A 23 -1.43 -5.55 0.11
CA ARG A 23 -1.40 -4.83 1.39
C ARG A 23 -1.11 -3.33 1.23
N CYS A 24 -0.22 -2.96 0.30
CA CYS A 24 0.05 -1.54 0.01
C CYS A 24 -1.18 -0.84 -0.58
N VAL A 25 -1.90 -1.51 -1.49
CA VAL A 25 -3.13 -0.98 -2.11
C VAL A 25 -4.23 -0.79 -1.07
N ASP A 26 -4.45 -1.79 -0.20
CA ASP A 26 -5.46 -1.72 0.86
C ASP A 26 -5.13 -0.59 1.86
N ALA A 27 -3.86 -0.48 2.29
CA ALA A 27 -3.39 0.59 3.16
C ALA A 27 -3.60 1.98 2.52
N ALA A 28 -3.22 2.15 1.25
CA ALA A 28 -3.40 3.41 0.54
C ALA A 28 -4.89 3.77 0.42
N ARG A 29 -5.73 2.79 0.06
CA ARG A 29 -7.17 3.00 -0.12
C ARG A 29 -7.84 3.44 1.17
N GLU A 30 -7.50 2.81 2.29
CA GLU A 30 -8.10 3.13 3.58
C GLU A 30 -7.60 4.48 4.12
N ALA A 31 -6.31 4.80 3.96
CA ALA A 31 -5.79 6.13 4.26
C ALA A 31 -6.49 7.22 3.47
N ALA A 32 -6.64 7.05 2.15
CA ALA A 32 -7.30 8.05 1.31
C ALA A 32 -8.74 8.29 1.77
N ARG A 33 -9.50 7.22 2.05
CA ARG A 33 -10.89 7.29 2.50
C ARG A 33 -11.03 7.97 3.87
N LEU A 34 -10.24 7.57 4.86
CA LEU A 34 -10.30 8.13 6.21
C LEU A 34 -9.87 9.59 6.23
N THR A 35 -8.76 9.93 5.59
CA THR A 35 -8.31 11.32 5.53
C THR A 35 -9.24 12.22 4.69
N ALA A 36 -9.95 11.64 3.71
CA ALA A 36 -11.00 12.36 2.97
C ALA A 36 -12.23 12.69 3.84
N ARG A 37 -12.49 11.89 4.88
CA ARG A 37 -13.51 12.15 5.91
C ARG A 37 -13.06 13.11 7.00
N GLY A 38 -11.76 13.38 7.07
CA GLY A 38 -11.15 14.18 8.14
C GLY A 38 -10.63 13.34 9.31
N ASP A 39 -10.66 12.01 9.21
CA ASP A 39 -10.09 11.10 10.20
C ASP A 39 -8.57 10.90 10.00
N ASP A 40 -7.89 10.34 11.01
CA ASP A 40 -6.46 9.99 10.92
C ASP A 40 -6.23 8.70 10.09
N GLY A 41 -6.24 8.87 8.77
CA GLY A 41 -5.87 7.80 7.84
C GLY A 41 -4.41 7.38 7.90
N GLY A 42 -3.52 8.18 8.51
CA GLY A 42 -2.10 7.89 8.60
C GLY A 42 -1.79 6.72 9.54
N ASP A 43 -2.42 6.70 10.71
CA ASP A 43 -2.30 5.60 11.67
C ASP A 43 -2.84 4.29 11.12
N VAL A 44 -4.00 4.32 10.47
CA VAL A 44 -4.61 3.12 9.88
C VAL A 44 -3.75 2.56 8.75
N ALA A 45 -3.23 3.41 7.86
CA ALA A 45 -2.32 2.96 6.81
C ALA A 45 -1.02 2.38 7.36
N ARG A 46 -0.45 2.94 8.44
CA ARG A 46 0.74 2.36 9.10
C ARG A 46 0.47 0.96 9.65
N ASN A 47 -0.72 0.71 10.19
CA ASN A 47 -1.11 -0.60 10.71
C ASN A 47 -1.39 -1.64 9.61
N LEU A 48 -1.93 -1.21 8.46
CA LEU A 48 -2.19 -2.10 7.33
C LEU A 48 -0.96 -2.35 6.45
N ALA A 49 -0.05 -1.37 6.38
CA ALA A 49 1.09 -1.42 5.48
C ALA A 49 2.11 -2.51 5.91
N PRO A 50 2.90 -3.02 4.96
CA PRO A 50 4.02 -3.90 5.27
C PRO A 50 5.03 -3.26 6.23
N GLU A 51 5.79 -4.07 6.97
CA GLU A 51 6.86 -3.55 7.84
C GLU A 51 7.87 -2.69 7.05
N GLY A 52 8.24 -1.56 7.63
CA GLY A 52 9.18 -0.62 7.02
C GLY A 52 8.62 0.15 5.81
N ALA A 53 7.31 0.06 5.54
CA ALA A 53 6.68 0.85 4.50
C ALA A 53 6.62 2.34 4.87
N ALA A 54 6.82 3.20 3.86
CA ALA A 54 6.61 4.63 3.96
C ALA A 54 5.20 4.97 3.49
N VAL A 55 4.48 5.78 4.29
CA VAL A 55 3.14 6.27 3.98
C VAL A 55 3.22 7.78 3.77
N LEU A 56 2.78 8.25 2.61
CA LEU A 56 2.66 9.66 2.26
C LEU A 56 1.21 9.97 1.94
N ILE A 57 0.63 10.95 2.63
CA ILE A 57 -0.73 11.41 2.37
C ILE A 57 -0.66 12.89 1.99
N ARG A 58 -1.30 13.26 0.89
CA ARG A 58 -1.36 14.63 0.38
C ARG A 58 -2.80 15.00 0.04
N ARG A 59 -3.22 16.21 0.39
CA ARG A 59 -4.43 16.83 -0.15
C ARG A 59 -4.12 17.56 -1.45
N ASP A 60 -4.94 17.33 -2.46
CA ASP A 60 -4.84 17.87 -3.81
C ASP A 60 -6.22 18.39 -4.23
N GLY A 61 -6.47 19.66 -3.93
CA GLY A 61 -7.80 20.27 -4.08
C GLY A 61 -8.86 19.51 -3.25
N ASP A 62 -9.89 19.03 -3.94
CA ASP A 62 -10.99 18.26 -3.37
C ASP A 62 -10.68 16.77 -3.24
N PHE A 63 -9.42 16.35 -3.42
CA PHE A 63 -8.99 14.97 -3.30
C PHE A 63 -7.94 14.77 -2.23
N VAL A 64 -7.95 13.59 -1.63
CA VAL A 64 -6.85 13.05 -0.84
C VAL A 64 -6.17 11.97 -1.66
N VAL A 65 -4.85 12.07 -1.75
CA VAL A 65 -3.97 11.11 -2.42
C VAL A 65 -3.10 10.46 -1.34
N ALA A 66 -3.25 9.15 -1.18
CA ALA A 66 -2.40 8.35 -0.30
C ALA A 66 -1.48 7.47 -1.14
N THR A 67 -0.19 7.51 -0.84
CA THR A 67 0.84 6.68 -1.46
C THR A 67 1.52 5.84 -0.38
N VAL A 68 1.62 4.54 -0.59
CA VAL A 68 2.30 3.58 0.29
C VAL A 68 3.41 2.92 -0.51
N THR A 69 4.63 2.99 0.01
CA THR A 69 5.82 2.39 -0.62
C THR A 69 6.46 1.40 0.34
N ALA A 70 6.69 0.17 -0.11
CA ALA A 70 7.32 -0.88 0.68
C ALA A 70 8.49 -1.52 -0.07
N ARG A 71 9.51 -1.98 0.64
CA ARG A 71 10.57 -2.82 0.08
C ARG A 71 10.17 -4.29 0.22
N SER A 72 10.37 -5.08 -0.83
CA SER A 72 10.11 -6.52 -0.77
C SER A 72 11.18 -7.21 0.07
N ALA A 73 10.76 -7.97 1.09
CA ALA A 73 11.66 -8.77 1.92
C ALA A 73 12.24 -9.99 1.17
N MET A 74 11.48 -10.54 0.21
CA MET A 74 11.88 -11.72 -0.59
C MET A 74 12.70 -11.35 -1.83
N LEU A 75 12.57 -10.12 -2.33
CA LEU A 75 13.25 -9.64 -3.52
C LEU A 75 14.04 -8.37 -3.18
N PRO A 76 15.25 -8.51 -2.61
CA PRO A 76 16.10 -7.37 -2.26
C PRO A 76 16.34 -6.48 -3.48
N GLY A 77 16.08 -5.18 -3.33
CA GLY A 77 16.18 -4.20 -4.42
C GLY A 77 14.87 -3.92 -5.16
N LEU A 78 13.79 -4.68 -4.89
CA LEU A 78 12.47 -4.39 -5.43
C LEU A 78 11.65 -3.53 -4.45
N THR A 79 11.20 -2.38 -4.92
CA THR A 79 10.24 -1.51 -4.23
C THR A 79 8.87 -1.66 -4.87
N VAL A 80 7.86 -1.79 -4.03
CA VAL A 80 6.45 -1.83 -4.42
C VAL A 80 5.80 -0.53 -3.98
N GLU A 81 5.16 0.16 -4.91
CA GLU A 81 4.39 1.36 -4.65
C GLU A 81 2.91 1.11 -4.95
N ALA A 82 2.04 1.65 -4.11
CA ALA A 82 0.61 1.72 -4.35
C ALA A 82 0.10 3.13 -4.06
N LYS A 83 -0.82 3.61 -4.89
CA LYS A 83 -1.43 4.93 -4.77
C LYS A 83 -2.95 4.80 -4.83
N ALA A 84 -3.63 5.48 -3.93
CA ALA A 84 -5.08 5.59 -3.91
C ALA A 84 -5.52 7.05 -3.77
N VAL A 85 -6.70 7.34 -4.30
CA VAL A 85 -7.29 8.68 -4.30
C VAL A 85 -8.74 8.61 -3.83
N ALA A 86 -9.15 9.56 -3.00
CA ALA A 86 -10.53 9.70 -2.53
C ALA A 86 -10.94 11.18 -2.55
N ALA A 87 -12.17 11.48 -2.95
CA ALA A 87 -12.71 12.83 -2.87
C ALA A 87 -13.04 13.18 -1.41
N VAL A 88 -12.72 14.41 -1.00
CA VAL A 88 -13.04 14.95 0.32
C VAL A 88 -14.56 15.06 0.45
N GLU A 89 -15.11 14.57 1.55
CA GLU A 89 -16.54 14.70 1.81
C GLU A 89 -16.87 16.19 2.02
N PRO A 90 -17.85 16.76 1.29
CA PRO A 90 -18.25 18.14 1.52
C PRO A 90 -18.84 18.25 2.92
N ALA A 91 -18.27 19.12 3.76
CA ALA A 91 -18.80 19.38 5.08
C ALA A 91 -20.24 19.87 4.94
N LEU A 92 -21.19 19.04 5.35
CA LEU A 92 -22.61 19.39 5.33
C LEU A 92 -22.77 20.68 6.15
N ARG A 93 -23.16 21.76 5.47
CA ARG A 93 -23.48 23.06 6.08
C ARG A 93 -24.73 22.98 6.92
#